data_AF-A0A140EC47-F1
#
_entry.id   AF-A0A140EC47-F1
#
_cell.length_a   1.000
_cell.length_b   1.000
_cell.length_c   1.000
_cell.angle_alpha   90.00
_cell.angle_beta   90.00
_cell.angle_gamma   90.00
#
_symmetry.space_group_name_H-M   'P 1'
#
loop_
_entity.id
_entity.type
_entity.pdbx_description
1 polymer ?
#
loop_
_entity_poly.entity_id
_entity_poly.type
_entity_poly.pdbx_seq_one_letter_code
_entity_poly.pdbx_strand_id
1 'polypeptide(L)'
;LIQNQVRVGLSRMERVVRERMTTQDVEAITPQTLINIRPVVAAIKEFFGTSQLSQFMDQTNPLAGLTHRRRLSALGPGGLSRERAGFEVRDVHPSHYGRMCPIETPEGPNIGLIGALSTFARVNPFGFIETPYRKVIDGRVTDQIDYLTADEEDRFVKAQANAPLKSDGTFAEDRVL
;
A
#
# COMPACT_ATOMS: atom_id res chain seq x y z
N LEU A 1 8.66 0.98 3.09
CA LEU A 1 9.70 -0.04 2.79
C LEU A 1 11.11 0.54 2.80
N ILE A 2 11.47 1.45 1.88
CA ILE A 2 12.81 2.05 1.82
C ILE A 2 13.18 2.73 3.15
N GLN A 3 12.24 3.46 3.77
CA GLN A 3 12.43 4.07 5.09
C GLN A 3 12.91 3.07 6.16
N ASN A 4 12.39 1.83 6.16
CA ASN A 4 12.83 0.82 7.13
C ASN A 4 14.27 0.38 6.87
N GLN A 5 14.67 0.23 5.60
CA GLN A 5 16.06 -0.11 5.24
C GLN A 5 17.01 1.03 5.56
N VAL A 6 16.61 2.28 5.31
CA VAL A 6 17.35 3.46 5.72
C VAL A 6 17.49 3.50 7.24
N ARG A 7 16.43 3.21 8.01
CA ARG A 7 16.48 3.14 9.48
C ARG A 7 17.50 2.09 9.96
N VAL A 8 17.50 0.89 9.36
CA VAL A 8 18.49 -0.16 9.67
C VAL A 8 19.92 0.32 9.35
N GLY A 9 20.12 0.94 8.18
CA GLY A 9 21.40 1.51 7.78
C GLY A 9 21.89 2.61 8.74
N LEU A 10 20.99 3.50 9.16
CA LEU A 10 21.27 4.57 10.12
C LEU A 10 21.59 4.02 11.51
N SER A 11 20.90 2.98 11.98
CA SER A 11 21.21 2.34 13.26
C SER A 11 22.60 1.67 13.26
N ARG A 12 23.00 1.04 12.15
CA ARG A 12 24.37 0.52 11.98
C ARG A 12 25.40 1.66 11.97
N MET A 13 25.09 2.77 11.30
CA MET A 13 25.96 3.96 11.30
C MET A 13 26.07 4.59 12.70
N GLU A 14 24.97 4.66 13.46
CA GLU A 14 24.95 5.18 14.83
C GLU A 14 25.92 4.41 15.73
N ARG A 15 25.94 3.07 15.62
CA ARG A 15 26.90 2.24 16.35
C ARG A 15 28.35 2.61 16.02
N VAL A 16 28.66 2.77 14.73
CA VAL A 16 30.01 3.19 14.29
C VAL A 16 30.37 4.57 14.81
N VAL A 17 29.42 5.50 14.84
CA VAL A 17 29.61 6.84 15.42
C VAL A 17 29.94 6.72 16.90
N ARG A 18 29.16 5.95 17.68
CA ARG A 18 29.41 5.76 19.12
C ARG A 18 30.78 5.14 19.39
N GLU A 19 31.18 4.13 18.62
CA GLU A 19 32.51 3.49 18.74
C GLU A 19 33.65 4.49 18.42
N ARG A 20 33.50 5.31 17.37
CA ARG A 20 34.49 6.35 17.02
C ARG A 20 34.58 7.46 18.06
N MET A 21 33.46 7.86 18.67
CA MET A 21 33.45 8.85 19.74
C MET A 21 34.24 8.41 20.98
N THR A 22 34.30 7.10 21.27
CA THR A 22 35.08 6.58 22.40
C THR A 22 36.58 6.44 22.14
N THR A 23 36.99 6.48 20.87
CA THR A 23 38.38 6.19 20.46
C THR A 23 39.12 7.40 19.89
N GLN A 24 38.41 8.41 19.39
CA GLN A 24 39.00 9.63 18.85
C GLN A 24 39.19 10.71 19.92
N ASP A 25 40.22 11.53 19.75
CA ASP A 25 40.49 12.69 20.60
C ASP A 25 39.45 13.79 20.39
N VAL A 26 38.92 14.32 21.49
CA VAL A 26 37.77 15.25 21.53
C VAL A 26 38.05 16.53 20.74
N GLU A 27 39.30 17.01 20.72
CA GLU A 27 39.68 18.24 20.01
C GLU A 27 39.77 18.07 18.48
N ALA A 28 39.92 16.83 17.99
CA ALA A 28 40.04 16.52 16.56
C ALA A 28 38.74 16.00 15.92
N ILE A 29 37.66 15.85 16.71
CA ILE A 29 36.38 15.31 16.22
C ILE A 29 35.69 16.33 15.31
N THR A 30 35.32 15.88 14.11
CA THR A 30 34.39 16.59 13.23
C THR A 30 33.26 15.64 12.80
N PRO A 31 32.08 16.14 12.39
CA PRO A 31 31.00 15.29 11.91
C PRO A 31 31.43 14.35 10.77
N GLN A 32 32.34 14.79 9.90
CA GLN A 32 32.85 13.98 8.80
C GLN A 32 33.70 12.80 9.27
N THR A 33 34.48 12.93 10.35
CA THR A 33 35.31 11.83 10.86
C THR A 33 34.47 10.77 11.57
N LEU A 34 33.31 11.15 12.12
CA LEU A 34 32.39 10.24 12.78
C LEU A 34 31.45 9.51 11.80
N ILE A 35 30.94 10.22 10.79
CA ILE A 35 29.92 9.70 9.88
C ILE A 35 30.55 8.76 8.85
N ASN A 36 30.13 7.49 8.89
CA ASN A 36 30.44 6.51 7.84
C ASN A 36 29.16 6.13 7.11
N ILE A 37 29.03 6.56 5.85
CA ILE A 37 27.84 6.31 5.03
C ILE A 37 27.77 4.90 4.43
N ARG A 38 28.86 4.11 4.48
CA ARG A 38 28.92 2.78 3.85
C ARG A 38 27.79 1.84 4.29
N PRO A 39 27.42 1.73 5.59
CA PRO A 39 26.32 0.88 6.03
C PRO A 39 24.96 1.32 5.48
N VAL A 40 24.75 2.63 5.30
CA VAL A 40 23.51 3.18 4.75
C VAL A 40 23.40 2.85 3.26
N VAL A 41 24.45 3.11 2.49
CA VAL A 41 24.50 2.80 1.05
C VAL A 41 24.37 1.29 0.81
N ALA A 42 25.04 0.47 1.62
CA ALA A 42 24.96 -0.98 1.52
C ALA A 42 23.53 -1.49 1.76
N ALA A 43 22.84 -1.00 2.79
CA ALA A 43 21.46 -1.40 3.08
C ALA A 43 20.49 -1.06 1.94
N ILE A 44 20.64 0.12 1.32
CA ILE A 44 19.82 0.53 0.17
C ILE A 44 20.14 -0.35 -1.05
N LYS A 45 21.43 -0.58 -1.34
CA LYS A 45 21.87 -1.41 -2.48
C LYS A 45 21.40 -2.86 -2.33
N GLU A 46 21.50 -3.42 -1.14
CA GLU A 46 21.02 -4.76 -0.82
C GLU A 46 19.52 -4.89 -1.03
N PHE A 47 18.74 -3.90 -0.58
CA PHE A 47 17.29 -3.87 -0.79
C PHE A 47 16.93 -3.89 -2.28
N PHE A 48 17.49 -2.99 -3.10
CA PHE A 48 17.15 -2.97 -4.53
C PHE A 48 17.70 -4.17 -5.30
N GLY A 49 18.82 -4.76 -4.87
CA GLY A 49 19.45 -5.90 -5.52
C GLY A 49 18.83 -7.27 -5.19
N THR A 50 18.28 -7.45 -3.99
CA THR A 50 17.89 -8.79 -3.49
C THR A 50 16.47 -8.89 -2.95
N SER A 51 15.78 -7.76 -2.72
CA SER A 51 14.42 -7.79 -2.17
C SER A 51 13.43 -8.39 -3.17
N GLN A 52 12.55 -9.28 -2.68
CA GLN A 52 11.42 -9.80 -3.47
C GLN A 52 10.43 -8.71 -3.92
N LEU A 53 10.43 -7.57 -3.23
CA LEU A 53 9.60 -6.40 -3.55
C LEU A 53 10.29 -5.45 -4.55
N SER A 54 11.58 -5.66 -4.83
CA SER A 54 12.32 -4.97 -5.90
C SER A 54 12.29 -5.86 -7.14
N GLN A 55 11.27 -5.67 -7.98
CA GLN A 55 11.01 -6.55 -9.13
C GLN A 55 11.52 -5.92 -10.42
N PHE A 56 11.94 -6.77 -11.36
CA PHE A 56 12.20 -6.33 -12.72
C PHE A 56 10.88 -5.90 -13.37
N MET A 57 10.82 -4.68 -13.89
CA MET A 57 9.57 -4.13 -14.42
C MET A 57 9.08 -4.93 -15.61
N ASP A 58 7.79 -5.23 -15.62
CA ASP A 58 7.13 -5.85 -16.77
C ASP A 58 6.91 -4.78 -17.84
N GLN A 59 7.42 -5.02 -19.04
CA GLN A 59 7.46 -4.06 -20.14
C GLN A 59 6.99 -4.67 -21.46
N THR A 60 6.23 -5.77 -21.43
CA THR A 60 5.66 -6.33 -22.66
C THR A 60 4.77 -5.33 -23.40
N ASN A 61 4.00 -4.52 -22.66
CA ASN A 61 3.18 -3.44 -23.21
C ASN A 61 2.87 -2.39 -22.12
N PRO A 62 2.31 -1.22 -22.48
CA PRO A 62 2.04 -0.16 -21.50
C PRO A 62 1.11 -0.57 -20.36
N LEU A 63 0.12 -1.44 -20.64
CA LEU A 63 -0.82 -1.94 -19.62
C LEU A 63 -0.10 -2.82 -18.60
N ALA A 64 0.76 -3.74 -19.04
CA ALA A 64 1.55 -4.60 -18.17
C ALA A 64 2.41 -3.79 -17.18
N GLY A 65 3.07 -2.75 -17.67
CA GLY A 65 3.84 -1.84 -16.83
C GLY A 65 2.99 -1.05 -15.83
N LEU A 66 1.80 -0.61 -16.25
CA LEU A 66 0.85 0.09 -15.38
C LEU A 66 0.32 -0.83 -14.27
N THR A 67 -0.16 -2.03 -14.64
CA THR A 67 -0.63 -3.05 -13.69
C THR A 67 0.47 -3.44 -12.71
N HIS A 68 1.71 -3.64 -13.17
CA HIS A 68 2.83 -3.97 -12.29
C HIS A 68 3.04 -2.89 -11.22
N ARG A 69 2.99 -1.61 -11.59
CA ARG A 69 3.14 -0.49 -10.64
C ARG A 69 1.96 -0.37 -9.65
N ARG A 70 0.79 -0.91 -9.99
CA ARG A 70 -0.42 -0.92 -9.13
C ARG A 70 -0.63 -2.24 -8.37
N ARG A 71 0.34 -3.15 -8.44
CA ARG A 71 0.27 -4.48 -7.83
C ARG A 71 0.40 -4.40 -6.30
N LEU A 72 -0.44 -5.16 -5.62
CA LEU A 72 -0.40 -5.39 -4.18
C LEU A 72 0.08 -6.83 -3.94
N SER A 73 1.14 -7.01 -3.17
CA SER A 73 1.73 -8.32 -2.87
C SER A 73 1.68 -8.59 -1.38
N ALA A 74 1.06 -9.70 -0.98
CA ALA A 74 1.11 -10.21 0.39
C ALA A 74 2.40 -10.99 0.70
N LEU A 75 3.18 -11.31 -0.35
CA LEU A 75 4.47 -11.99 -0.25
C LEU A 75 5.60 -11.00 0.03
N GLY A 76 6.63 -11.47 0.73
CA GLY A 76 7.88 -10.72 0.96
C GLY A 76 8.30 -10.71 2.44
N PRO A 77 9.42 -10.06 2.76
CA PRO A 77 9.89 -9.92 4.14
C PRO A 77 8.85 -9.24 5.02
N GLY A 78 8.42 -9.91 6.09
CA GLY A 78 7.36 -9.44 7.00
C GLY A 78 5.93 -9.73 6.53
N GLY A 79 5.77 -10.31 5.34
CA GLY A 79 4.48 -10.80 4.84
C GLY A 79 4.33 -12.32 5.01
N LEU A 80 3.52 -12.92 4.15
CA LEU A 80 3.26 -14.36 4.15
C LEU A 80 4.26 -15.11 3.28
N SER A 81 4.63 -16.31 3.71
CA SER A 81 5.24 -17.31 2.83
C SER A 81 4.14 -18.06 2.08
N ARG A 82 4.40 -18.44 0.82
CA ARG A 82 3.43 -19.17 -0.01
C ARG A 82 2.87 -20.42 0.67
N GLU A 83 3.71 -21.15 1.39
CA GLU A 83 3.35 -22.40 2.10
C GLU A 83 2.47 -22.17 3.34
N ARG A 84 2.51 -20.97 3.93
CA ARG A 84 1.71 -20.62 5.12
C ARG A 84 0.42 -19.90 4.77
N ALA A 85 0.23 -19.56 3.49
CA ALA A 85 -0.96 -18.88 3.03
C ALA A 85 -2.10 -19.89 2.76
N GLY A 86 -2.97 -20.05 3.77
CA GLY A 86 -4.17 -20.87 3.68
C GLY A 86 -5.22 -20.31 2.71
N PHE A 87 -6.35 -21.01 2.60
CA PHE A 87 -7.46 -20.62 1.70
C PHE A 87 -8.11 -19.29 2.11
N GLU A 88 -8.33 -19.06 3.40
CA GLU A 88 -9.00 -17.86 3.92
C GLU A 88 -8.32 -16.54 3.51
N VAL A 89 -6.99 -16.56 3.37
CA VAL A 89 -6.20 -15.37 3.01
C VAL A 89 -6.19 -15.08 1.51
N ARG A 90 -6.68 -16.03 0.69
CA ARG A 90 -6.72 -15.95 -0.77
C ARG A 90 -8.10 -15.57 -1.30
N ASP A 91 -9.13 -15.80 -0.50
CA ASP A 91 -10.51 -15.51 -0.86
C ASP A 91 -10.80 -14.00 -0.92
N VAL A 92 -11.83 -13.65 -1.68
CA VAL A 92 -12.26 -12.25 -1.82
C VAL A 92 -13.03 -11.83 -0.58
N HIS A 93 -12.49 -10.84 0.14
CA HIS A 93 -13.16 -10.26 1.30
C HIS A 93 -14.10 -9.11 0.87
N PRO A 94 -15.28 -8.92 1.51
CA PRO A 94 -16.20 -7.83 1.18
C PRO A 94 -15.58 -6.43 1.25
N SER A 95 -14.64 -6.20 2.17
CA SER A 95 -13.94 -4.90 2.28
C SER A 95 -13.02 -4.58 1.10
N HIS A 96 -12.73 -5.56 0.21
CA HIS A 96 -11.98 -5.32 -1.02
C HIS A 96 -12.75 -4.45 -2.00
N TYR A 97 -14.08 -4.32 -1.86
CA TYR A 97 -14.91 -3.52 -2.75
C TYR A 97 -14.36 -2.10 -2.90
N GLY A 98 -14.10 -1.70 -4.15
CA GLY A 98 -13.53 -0.38 -4.47
C GLY A 98 -12.07 -0.16 -4.05
N ARG A 99 -11.40 -1.15 -3.45
CA ARG A 99 -10.01 -1.08 -2.93
C ARG A 99 -9.04 -1.98 -3.67
N MET A 100 -9.37 -3.27 -3.76
CA MET A 100 -8.59 -4.29 -4.46
C MET A 100 -9.47 -4.96 -5.51
N CYS A 101 -8.94 -5.16 -6.71
CA CYS A 101 -9.68 -5.83 -7.78
C CYS A 101 -9.95 -7.30 -7.40
N PRO A 102 -11.22 -7.76 -7.36
CA PRO A 102 -11.54 -9.15 -7.03
C PRO A 102 -11.29 -10.12 -8.19
N ILE A 103 -11.01 -9.60 -9.39
CA ILE A 103 -10.82 -10.40 -10.62
C ILE A 103 -9.34 -10.51 -10.99
N GLU A 104 -8.60 -9.41 -10.90
CA GLU A 104 -7.20 -9.35 -11.37
C GLU A 104 -6.24 -9.95 -10.33
N THR A 105 -6.08 -11.27 -10.41
CA THR A 105 -5.11 -12.07 -9.66
C THR A 105 -4.47 -13.11 -10.60
N PRO A 106 -3.20 -13.51 -10.40
CA PRO A 106 -2.65 -14.64 -11.13
C PRO A 106 -3.44 -15.93 -10.87
N GLU A 107 -3.63 -16.76 -11.89
CA GLU A 107 -4.35 -18.04 -11.79
C GLU A 107 -3.52 -19.18 -11.18
N GLY A 108 -2.20 -18.99 -11.10
CA GLY A 108 -1.27 -20.00 -10.60
C GLY A 108 -1.18 -20.08 -9.07
N PRO A 109 -0.06 -20.57 -8.51
CA PRO A 109 0.10 -20.76 -7.07
C PRO A 109 0.05 -19.45 -6.24
N ASN A 110 0.12 -18.30 -6.91
CA ASN A 110 0.03 -16.97 -6.29
C ASN A 110 -1.39 -16.40 -6.28
N ILE A 111 -2.40 -17.18 -6.67
CA ILE A 111 -3.81 -16.75 -6.63
C ILE A 111 -4.20 -16.23 -5.24
N GLY A 112 -4.80 -15.05 -5.20
CA GLY A 112 -5.22 -14.35 -3.97
C GLY A 112 -4.08 -13.68 -3.18
N LEU A 113 -2.80 -13.99 -3.49
CA LEU A 113 -1.64 -13.40 -2.79
C LEU A 113 -1.07 -12.18 -3.50
N ILE A 114 -1.43 -12.03 -4.78
CA ILE A 114 -1.08 -10.89 -5.61
C ILE A 114 -2.38 -10.36 -6.20
N GLY A 115 -2.70 -9.11 -5.86
CA GLY A 115 -3.85 -8.39 -6.41
C GLY A 115 -3.43 -7.10 -7.08
N ALA A 116 -4.41 -6.37 -7.59
CA ALA A 116 -4.24 -5.04 -8.18
C ALA A 116 -5.10 -4.01 -7.45
N LEU A 117 -4.58 -2.79 -7.32
CA LEU A 117 -5.30 -1.66 -6.74
C LEU A 117 -6.45 -1.22 -7.66
N SER A 118 -7.67 -1.18 -7.13
CA SER A 118 -8.87 -0.73 -7.87
C SER A 118 -8.71 0.70 -8.43
N THR A 119 -9.45 1.02 -9.49
CA THR A 119 -9.26 2.25 -10.29
C THR A 119 -9.22 3.53 -9.45
N PHE A 120 -10.22 3.75 -8.60
CA PHE A 120 -10.36 4.97 -7.79
C PHE A 120 -9.75 4.87 -6.39
N ALA A 121 -9.16 3.72 -6.05
CA ALA A 121 -8.59 3.52 -4.73
C ALA A 121 -7.34 4.38 -4.52
N ARG A 122 -7.17 4.87 -3.30
CA ARG A 122 -5.98 5.62 -2.86
C ARG A 122 -5.45 5.07 -1.54
N VAL A 123 -4.17 5.28 -1.28
CA VAL A 123 -3.53 4.89 0.00
C VAL A 123 -3.36 6.15 0.85
N ASN A 124 -3.82 6.09 2.10
CA ASN A 124 -3.68 7.21 3.03
C ASN A 124 -2.32 7.20 3.77
N PRO A 125 -1.97 8.25 4.54
CA PRO A 125 -0.67 8.32 5.22
C PRO A 125 -0.40 7.19 6.23
N PHE A 126 -1.46 6.56 6.75
CA PHE A 126 -1.36 5.43 7.66
C PHE A 126 -1.18 4.08 6.93
N GLY A 127 -1.37 4.06 5.62
CA GLY A 127 -1.23 2.88 4.78
C GLY A 127 -2.53 2.13 4.48
N PHE A 128 -3.69 2.65 4.89
CA PHE A 128 -4.99 2.06 4.56
C PHE A 128 -5.44 2.47 3.16
N ILE A 129 -6.18 1.58 2.50
CA ILE A 129 -6.76 1.84 1.18
C ILE A 129 -8.15 2.46 1.38
N GLU A 130 -8.37 3.60 0.74
CA GLU A 130 -9.61 4.35 0.75
C GLU A 130 -10.25 4.34 -0.64
N THR A 131 -11.57 4.40 -0.67
CA THR A 131 -12.34 4.48 -1.92
C THR A 131 -13.35 5.64 -1.84
N PRO A 132 -13.58 6.38 -2.95
CA PRO A 132 -14.46 7.54 -2.93
C PRO A 132 -15.93 7.15 -2.99
N TYR A 133 -16.74 7.86 -2.20
CA TYR A 133 -18.20 7.77 -2.21
C TYR A 133 -18.83 9.17 -2.34
N ARG A 134 -20.00 9.25 -2.98
CA ARG A 134 -20.81 10.48 -2.99
C ARG A 134 -21.65 10.55 -1.72
N LYS A 135 -21.62 11.70 -1.06
CA LYS A 135 -22.41 11.91 0.16
C LYS A 135 -23.88 12.09 -0.16
N VAL A 136 -24.74 11.42 0.61
CA VAL A 136 -26.20 11.58 0.55
C VAL A 136 -26.66 12.33 1.80
N ILE A 137 -27.45 13.39 1.62
CA ILE A 137 -28.04 14.18 2.71
C ILE A 137 -29.55 14.20 2.48
N ASP A 138 -30.32 13.74 3.47
CA ASP A 138 -31.79 13.73 3.44
C ASP A 138 -32.39 13.11 2.15
N GLY A 139 -31.82 11.99 1.71
CA GLY A 139 -32.28 11.26 0.51
C GLY A 139 -31.86 11.88 -0.83
N ARG A 140 -31.06 12.96 -0.81
CA ARG A 140 -30.52 13.62 -2.00
C ARG A 140 -29.04 13.33 -2.16
N VAL A 141 -28.65 12.81 -3.32
CA VAL A 141 -27.25 12.58 -3.69
C VAL A 141 -26.59 13.92 -4.01
N THR A 142 -25.44 14.18 -3.37
CA THR A 142 -24.65 15.41 -3.58
C THR A 142 -23.40 15.13 -4.41
N ASP A 143 -22.75 16.20 -4.89
CA ASP A 143 -21.47 16.12 -5.60
C ASP A 143 -20.25 16.14 -4.68
N GLN A 144 -20.48 16.16 -3.36
CA GLN A 144 -19.41 16.00 -2.38
C GLN A 144 -18.90 14.56 -2.39
N ILE A 145 -17.60 14.39 -2.61
CA ILE A 145 -16.91 13.10 -2.61
C ILE A 145 -16.09 12.98 -1.33
N ASP A 146 -16.44 11.99 -0.51
CA ASP A 146 -15.69 11.63 0.69
C ASP A 146 -14.99 10.28 0.44
N TYR A 147 -13.73 10.19 0.81
CA TYR A 147 -12.96 8.94 0.71
C TYR A 147 -13.01 8.23 2.05
N LEU A 148 -13.41 6.96 2.03
CA LEU A 148 -13.63 6.19 3.24
C LEU A 148 -12.69 4.99 3.31
N THR A 149 -12.08 4.80 4.48
CA THR A 149 -11.39 3.55 4.83
C THR A 149 -12.40 2.40 5.00
N ALA A 150 -11.91 1.16 5.08
CA ALA A 150 -12.78 -0.01 5.24
C ALA A 150 -13.62 0.07 6.54
N ASP A 151 -13.01 0.50 7.63
CA ASP A 151 -13.66 0.63 8.94
C ASP A 151 -14.70 1.76 8.97
N GLU A 152 -14.41 2.87 8.30
CA GLU A 152 -15.35 3.99 8.19
C GLU A 152 -16.55 3.62 7.30
N GLU A 153 -16.31 2.94 6.19
CA GLU A 153 -17.34 2.49 5.27
C GLU A 153 -18.37 1.57 5.95
N ASP A 154 -17.93 0.70 6.85
CA ASP A 154 -18.80 -0.28 7.52
C ASP A 154 -19.86 0.38 8.43
N ARG A 155 -19.63 1.65 8.81
CA ARG A 155 -20.56 2.45 9.62
C ARG A 155 -21.72 3.03 8.81
N PHE A 156 -21.69 2.91 7.49
CA PHE A 156 -22.68 3.50 6.59
C PHE A 156 -23.36 2.43 5.73
N VAL A 157 -24.58 2.74 5.30
CA VAL A 157 -25.25 2.01 4.22
C VAL A 157 -24.86 2.66 2.90
N LYS A 158 -24.44 1.85 1.93
CA LYS A 158 -23.99 2.33 0.62
C LYS A 158 -25.00 1.89 -0.42
N ALA A 159 -25.44 2.82 -1.27
CA ALA A 159 -26.25 2.52 -2.44
C ALA A 159 -25.35 2.17 -3.63
N GLN A 160 -25.82 1.29 -4.52
CA GLN A 160 -25.12 1.05 -5.78
C GLN A 160 -25.10 2.29 -6.68
N ALA A 161 -24.04 2.40 -7.49
CA ALA A 161 -23.84 3.54 -8.39
C ALA A 161 -24.91 3.65 -9.51
N ASN A 162 -25.62 2.57 -9.80
CA ASN A 162 -26.69 2.48 -10.82
C ASN A 162 -28.10 2.71 -10.24
N ALA A 163 -28.24 3.08 -8.97
CA ALA A 163 -29.53 3.38 -8.36
C ALA A 163 -30.25 4.51 -9.14
N PRO A 164 -31.52 4.33 -9.55
CA PRO A 164 -32.25 5.35 -10.31
C PRO A 164 -32.43 6.65 -9.52
N LEU A 165 -32.04 7.78 -10.12
CA LEU A 165 -32.18 9.12 -9.53
C LEU A 165 -33.16 9.97 -10.34
N LYS A 166 -33.89 10.84 -9.64
CA LYS A 166 -34.69 11.91 -10.25
C LYS A 166 -33.77 13.08 -10.66
N SER A 167 -34.30 14.00 -11.46
CA SER A 167 -33.55 15.18 -11.95
C SER A 167 -33.06 16.12 -10.85
N ASP A 168 -33.69 16.09 -9.68
CA ASP A 168 -33.28 16.87 -8.50
C ASP A 168 -32.15 16.19 -7.68
N GLY A 169 -31.77 14.96 -8.01
CA GLY A 169 -30.76 14.16 -7.32
C GLY A 169 -31.31 13.29 -6.18
N THR A 170 -32.63 13.20 -6.00
CA THR A 170 -33.26 12.27 -5.05
C THR A 170 -33.41 10.86 -5.65
N PHE A 171 -33.49 9.83 -4.80
CA PHE A 171 -33.75 8.47 -5.27
C PHE A 171 -35.17 8.34 -5.86
N ALA A 172 -35.29 7.64 -6.98
CA ALA A 172 -36.59 7.39 -7.62
C ALA A 172 -37.40 6.30 -6.90
N GLU A 173 -36.70 5.40 -6.21
CA GLU A 173 -37.26 4.27 -5.47
C GLU A 173 -37.13 4.48 -3.95
N ASP A 174 -38.03 3.87 -3.19
CA ASP A 174 -38.03 3.96 -1.71
C ASP A 174 -36.90 3.16 -1.05
N ARG A 175 -36.31 2.20 -1.77
CA ARG A 175 -35.22 1.34 -1.30
C ARG A 175 -34.12 1.24 -2.34
N VAL A 176 -32.89 1.13 -1.86
CA VAL A 176 -31.70 0.84 -2.66
C VAL A 176 -31.16 -0.53 -2.25
N LEU A 177 -30.67 -1.28 -3.25
CA LEU A 177 -30.03 -2.59 -3.08
C LEU A 177 -28.54 -2.45 -2.72
#